data_AF-A0A3Q8CH38-F1
#
_entry.id   AF-A0A3Q8CH38-F1
#
_cell.length_a   1.000
_cell.length_b   1.000
_cell.length_c   1.000
_cell.angle_alpha   90.00
_cell.angle_beta   90.00
_cell.angle_gamma   90.00
#
_symmetry.space_group_name_H-M   'P 1'
#
loop_
_entity.id
_entity.type
_entity.pdbx_description
1 polymer ?
#
loop_
_entity_poly.entity_id
_entity_poly.type
_entity_poly.pdbx_seq_one_letter_code
_entity_poly.pdbx_strand_id
1 'polypeptide(L)'
;RDKRSKSRTATVNKKPEITAANRVGDKDLGHIVKMVRCLEQGGHIDKSFRERFLTWYSLRATHREVKIVKLFVETFKEDLSSLGQQLVDTFSECIVSKRSASTGVVPAGICLQAL
;
A
#
# COMPACT_ATOMS: atom_id res chain seq x y z
N ARG A 1 -49.19 43.54 -0.39
CA ARG A 1 -48.15 42.94 0.47
C ARG A 1 -48.00 41.50 -0.01
N ASP A 2 -47.16 41.21 -1.01
CA ASP A 2 -45.73 40.88 -0.85
C ASP A 2 -45.56 39.75 0.20
N LYS A 3 -45.00 38.55 -0.05
CA LYS A 3 -44.00 38.14 -1.04
C LYS A 3 -44.06 36.63 -1.31
N ARG A 4 -43.73 36.28 -2.55
CA ARG A 4 -43.16 35.01 -3.04
C ARG A 4 -41.87 34.68 -2.29
N SER A 5 -41.76 33.49 -1.71
CA SER A 5 -40.49 32.91 -1.27
C SER A 5 -40.11 31.76 -2.21
N LYS A 6 -38.93 31.89 -2.80
CA LYS A 6 -38.27 31.01 -3.77
C LYS A 6 -36.95 30.54 -3.14
N SER A 7 -36.45 29.39 -3.60
CA SER A 7 -35.08 28.84 -3.46
C SER A 7 -34.85 27.93 -2.25
N ARG A 8 -34.61 26.62 -2.47
CA ARG A 8 -33.36 25.93 -2.88
C ARG A 8 -32.38 25.74 -1.71
N THR A 9 -32.15 24.47 -1.34
CA THR A 9 -30.96 23.97 -0.63
C THR A 9 -30.56 22.68 -1.35
N ALA A 10 -29.58 22.74 -2.26
CA ALA A 10 -28.15 22.62 -2.02
C ALA A 10 -27.70 21.14 -1.88
N THR A 11 -27.45 20.54 -3.05
CA THR A 11 -26.29 19.69 -3.38
C THR A 11 -25.35 19.30 -2.23
N VAL A 12 -25.34 18.03 -1.84
CA VAL A 12 -24.15 17.38 -1.27
C VAL A 12 -23.47 16.63 -2.41
N ASN A 13 -22.64 17.35 -3.16
CA ASN A 13 -21.68 16.73 -4.07
C ASN A 13 -20.62 16.04 -3.21
N LYS A 14 -20.68 14.70 -3.09
CA LYS A 14 -19.51 13.92 -2.68
C LYS A 14 -18.50 13.96 -3.83
N LYS A 15 -17.70 15.01 -3.85
CA LYS A 15 -16.50 15.12 -4.69
C LYS A 15 -15.52 14.03 -4.21
N PRO A 16 -15.11 13.06 -5.05
CA PRO A 16 -13.92 12.30 -4.75
C PRO A 16 -12.76 13.30 -4.91
N GLU A 17 -12.31 13.83 -3.79
CA GLU A 17 -11.15 14.70 -3.74
C GLU A 17 -9.92 13.86 -4.06
N ILE A 18 -9.58 13.82 -5.34
CA ILE A 18 -8.30 13.33 -5.85
C ILE A 18 -7.22 14.37 -5.50
N THR A 19 -6.84 14.45 -4.23
CA THR A 19 -5.70 15.28 -3.81
C THR A 19 -4.40 14.57 -4.12
N ALA A 20 -3.78 15.05 -5.21
CA ALA A 20 -2.38 15.40 -5.37
C ALA A 20 -1.30 14.37 -4.98
N ALA A 21 -0.47 14.07 -5.98
CA ALA A 21 0.78 13.33 -5.86
C ALA A 21 1.61 13.81 -4.66
N ASN A 22 1.78 12.95 -3.67
CA ASN A 22 2.79 13.15 -2.64
C ASN A 22 3.29 11.79 -2.20
N ARG A 23 4.56 11.74 -1.78
CA ARG A 23 5.15 10.62 -1.04
C ARG A 23 4.10 10.05 -0.07
N VAL A 24 4.01 8.72 0.02
CA VAL A 24 3.11 8.03 0.96
C VAL A 24 3.14 8.80 2.29
N GLY A 25 2.08 9.54 2.58
CA GLY A 25 2.04 10.34 3.79
C GLY A 25 2.03 9.41 4.98
N ASP A 26 2.59 9.84 6.11
CA ASP A 26 2.63 9.03 7.35
C ASP A 26 1.23 8.49 7.72
N LYS A 27 0.20 9.31 7.52
CA LYS A 27 -1.22 8.94 7.67
C LYS A 27 -1.68 7.83 6.73
N ASP A 28 -1.22 7.82 5.49
CA ASP A 28 -1.58 6.79 4.50
C ASP A 28 -0.91 5.47 4.85
N LEU A 29 0.38 5.51 5.20
CA LEU A 29 1.11 4.32 5.65
C LEU A 29 0.46 3.73 6.90
N GLY A 30 0.12 4.58 7.88
CA GLY A 30 -0.57 4.16 9.10
C GLY A 30 -1.91 3.48 8.84
N HIS A 31 -2.67 3.96 7.84
CA HIS A 31 -3.93 3.32 7.44
C HIS A 31 -3.68 1.95 6.79
N ILE A 32 -2.73 1.85 5.87
CA ILE A 32 -2.36 0.59 5.22
C ILE A 32 -1.86 -0.43 6.24
N VAL A 33 -0.95 -0.04 7.15
CA VAL A 33 -0.43 -0.92 8.21
C VAL A 33 -1.57 -1.48 9.08
N LYS A 34 -2.53 -0.64 9.45
CA LYS A 34 -3.72 -1.07 10.21
C LYS A 34 -4.55 -2.09 9.42
N MET A 35 -4.85 -1.79 8.17
CA MET A 35 -5.66 -2.68 7.31
C MET A 35 -4.99 -4.04 7.12
N VAL A 36 -3.70 -4.07 6.77
CA VAL A 36 -2.97 -5.33 6.55
C VAL A 36 -2.86 -6.13 7.87
N ARG A 37 -2.73 -5.47 9.03
CA ARG A 37 -2.77 -6.16 10.33
C ARG A 37 -4.14 -6.76 10.63
N CYS A 38 -5.24 -6.08 10.30
CA CYS A 38 -6.59 -6.63 10.44
C CYS A 38 -6.79 -7.87 9.55
N LEU A 39 -6.27 -7.85 8.32
CA LEU A 39 -6.34 -9.01 7.41
C LEU A 39 -5.62 -10.24 7.96
N GLU A 40 -4.42 -10.06 8.52
CA GLU A 40 -3.67 -11.15 9.15
C GLU A 40 -4.41 -11.70 10.38
N GLN A 41 -4.94 -10.81 11.24
CA GLN A 41 -5.69 -11.22 12.42
C GLN A 41 -7.00 -11.94 12.06
N GLY A 42 -7.62 -11.60 10.93
CA GLY A 42 -8.77 -12.30 10.36
C GLY A 42 -8.43 -13.59 9.61
N GLY A 43 -7.14 -13.93 9.45
CA GLY A 43 -6.70 -15.13 8.74
C GLY A 43 -6.83 -15.04 7.20
N HIS A 44 -7.05 -13.86 6.64
CA HIS A 44 -7.17 -13.66 5.19
C HIS A 44 -5.81 -13.65 4.47
N ILE A 45 -4.74 -13.32 5.21
CA ILE A 45 -3.37 -13.34 4.72
C ILE A 45 -2.43 -13.90 5.79
N ASP A 46 -1.33 -14.50 5.35
CA ASP A 46 -0.31 -14.99 6.27
C ASP A 46 0.53 -13.86 6.87
N LYS A 47 1.03 -14.11 8.09
CA LYS A 47 2.03 -13.25 8.73
C LYS A 47 3.24 -12.97 7.83
N SER A 48 3.72 -13.99 7.12
CA SER A 48 4.86 -13.89 6.21
C SER A 48 4.56 -12.99 5.00
N PHE A 49 3.31 -13.01 4.52
CA PHE A 49 2.87 -12.13 3.45
C PHE A 49 2.80 -10.69 3.95
N ARG A 50 2.17 -10.44 5.12
CA ARG A 50 2.13 -9.11 5.75
C ARG A 50 3.52 -8.48 5.86
N GLU A 51 4.48 -9.20 6.43
CA GLU A 51 5.84 -8.66 6.63
C GLU A 51 6.50 -8.27 5.32
N ARG A 52 6.44 -9.15 4.32
CA ARG A 52 7.02 -8.87 3.00
C ARG A 52 6.26 -7.75 2.27
N PHE A 53 4.93 -7.73 2.35
CA PHE A 53 4.07 -6.71 1.78
C PHE A 53 4.40 -5.33 2.35
N LEU A 54 4.43 -5.19 3.67
CA LEU A 54 4.70 -3.90 4.33
C LEU A 54 6.14 -3.42 4.09
N THR A 55 7.10 -4.34 4.06
CA THR A 55 8.50 -4.03 3.71
C THR A 55 8.59 -3.50 2.28
N TRP A 56 7.98 -4.21 1.33
CA TRP A 56 7.93 -3.78 -0.06
C TRP A 56 7.17 -2.45 -0.21
N TYR A 57 6.01 -2.29 0.44
CA TYR A 57 5.18 -1.08 0.34
C TYR A 57 5.91 0.16 0.84
N SER A 58 6.67 0.04 1.94
CA SER A 58 7.37 1.16 2.55
C SER A 58 8.67 1.53 1.84
N LEU A 59 9.35 0.55 1.25
CA LEU A 59 10.71 0.74 0.71
C LEU A 59 10.80 0.74 -0.81
N ARG A 60 9.91 0.00 -1.48
CA ARG A 60 10.08 -0.39 -2.89
C ARG A 60 8.88 -0.11 -3.77
N ALA A 61 7.69 0.06 -3.20
CA ALA A 61 6.49 0.31 -4.00
C ALA A 61 6.63 1.63 -4.77
N THR A 62 6.42 1.55 -6.07
CA THR A 62 6.34 2.69 -6.95
C THR A 62 5.06 3.46 -6.68
N HIS A 63 5.01 4.72 -7.13
CA HIS A 63 3.82 5.56 -7.00
C HIS A 63 2.58 4.94 -7.68
N ARG A 64 2.75 4.15 -8.75
CA ARG A 64 1.66 3.41 -9.40
C ARG A 64 1.14 2.30 -8.50
N GLU A 65 2.03 1.49 -7.95
CA GLU A 65 1.67 0.38 -7.07
C GLU A 65 1.00 0.88 -5.78
N VAL A 66 1.50 1.97 -5.20
CA VAL A 66 0.87 2.64 -4.05
C VAL A 66 -0.58 3.03 -4.36
N LYS A 67 -0.85 3.58 -5.54
CA LYS A 67 -2.21 3.94 -5.96
C LYS A 67 -3.12 2.72 -6.12
N ILE A 68 -2.59 1.62 -6.66
CA ILE A 68 -3.36 0.38 -6.80
C ILE A 68 -3.71 -0.21 -5.44
N VAL A 69 -2.75 -0.26 -4.51
CA VAL A 69 -3.01 -0.71 -3.14
C VAL A 69 -4.08 0.16 -2.47
N LYS A 70 -3.98 1.49 -2.59
CA LYS A 70 -5.00 2.42 -2.06
C LYS A 70 -6.37 2.16 -2.68
N LEU A 71 -6.44 1.91 -3.99
CA LEU A 71 -7.68 1.61 -4.68
C LEU A 71 -8.31 0.31 -4.16
N PHE A 72 -7.52 -0.76 -4.00
CA PHE A 72 -8.02 -2.02 -3.44
C PHE A 72 -8.54 -1.82 -2.02
N VAL A 73 -7.79 -1.12 -1.17
CA VAL A 73 -8.25 -0.83 0.21
C VAL A 73 -9.55 -0.05 0.21
N GLU A 74 -9.69 1.00 -0.59
CA GLU A 74 -10.95 1.77 -0.64
C GLU A 74 -12.12 0.97 -1.21
N THR A 75 -11.86 0.12 -2.20
CA THR A 75 -12.89 -0.67 -2.88
C THR A 75 -13.40 -1.82 -2.01
N PHE A 76 -12.49 -2.51 -1.30
CA PHE A 76 -12.79 -3.70 -0.53
C PHE A 76 -12.77 -3.46 0.99
N LYS A 77 -12.83 -2.21 1.47
CA LYS A 77 -12.87 -1.93 2.92
C LYS A 77 -14.06 -2.56 3.64
N GLU A 78 -15.15 -2.83 2.92
CA GLU A 78 -16.36 -3.48 3.45
C GLU A 78 -16.29 -5.01 3.37
N ASP A 79 -15.34 -5.55 2.61
CA ASP A 79 -15.09 -6.99 2.46
C ASP A 79 -13.59 -7.29 2.57
N LEU A 80 -13.16 -7.45 3.81
CA LEU A 80 -11.78 -7.76 4.16
C LEU A 80 -11.30 -9.10 3.57
N SER A 81 -12.20 -10.06 3.35
CA SER A 81 -11.82 -11.34 2.76
C SER A 81 -11.39 -11.16 1.31
N SER A 82 -12.22 -10.46 0.52
CA SER A 82 -11.89 -10.11 -0.86
C SER A 82 -10.64 -9.24 -0.94
N LEU A 83 -10.47 -8.28 -0.02
CA LEU A 83 -9.26 -7.45 0.03
C LEU A 83 -8.00 -8.29 0.20
N GLY A 84 -7.99 -9.22 1.16
CA GLY A 84 -6.85 -10.09 1.43
C GLY A 84 -6.47 -10.92 0.20
N GLN A 85 -7.47 -11.55 -0.42
CA GLN A 85 -7.26 -12.36 -1.62
C GLN A 85 -6.70 -11.54 -2.78
N GLN A 86 -7.29 -10.36 -3.07
CA GLN A 86 -6.83 -9.49 -4.16
C GLN A 86 -5.40 -8.98 -3.94
N LEU A 87 -5.01 -8.68 -2.70
CA LEU A 87 -3.64 -8.29 -2.38
C LEU A 87 -2.66 -9.43 -2.62
N VAL A 88 -3.01 -10.65 -2.22
CA VAL A 88 -2.17 -11.84 -2.44
C VAL A 88 -2.05 -12.14 -3.93
N ASP A 89 -3.17 -12.23 -4.64
CA ASP A 89 -3.19 -12.58 -6.07
C ASP A 89 -2.42 -11.55 -6.92
N THR A 90 -2.55 -10.27 -6.59
CA THR A 90 -1.93 -9.20 -7.39
C THR A 90 -0.46 -8.96 -7.04
N PHE A 91 -0.09 -9.00 -5.76
CA PHE A 91 1.23 -8.53 -5.32
C PHE A 91 2.18 -9.64 -4.89
N SER A 92 1.74 -10.91 -4.80
CA SER A 92 2.63 -12.00 -4.40
C SER A 92 3.89 -12.05 -5.26
N GLU A 93 3.77 -11.94 -6.58
CA GLU A 93 4.92 -11.95 -7.50
C GLU A 93 5.81 -10.70 -7.34
N CYS A 94 5.21 -9.52 -7.11
CA CYS A 94 5.95 -8.28 -6.88
C CYS A 94 6.75 -8.30 -5.57
N ILE A 95 6.20 -8.98 -4.55
CA ILE A 95 6.73 -9.07 -3.19
C ILE A 95 7.70 -10.24 -3.03
N VAL A 96 7.66 -11.22 -3.93
CA VAL A 96 8.78 -12.15 -4.12
C VAL A 96 9.95 -11.35 -4.68
N SER A 97 10.59 -10.58 -3.80
CA SER A 97 11.92 -10.10 -4.06
C SER A 97 12.72 -11.35 -4.34
N LYS A 98 13.19 -11.49 -5.59
CA LYS A 98 14.45 -12.15 -5.86
C LYS A 98 15.34 -11.69 -4.72
N ARG A 99 15.71 -12.61 -3.82
CA ARG A 99 16.95 -12.45 -3.09
C ARG A 99 17.93 -12.29 -4.25
N SER A 100 18.22 -11.05 -4.63
CA SER A 100 19.49 -10.76 -5.25
C SER A 100 20.43 -11.32 -4.22
N ALA A 101 20.89 -12.52 -4.54
CA ALA A 101 22.16 -12.99 -4.10
C ALA A 101 23.11 -11.79 -4.19
N SER A 102 23.23 -11.05 -3.09
CA SER A 102 24.51 -10.96 -2.43
C SER A 102 24.96 -12.38 -2.08
N THR A 103 25.19 -13.19 -3.11
CA THR A 103 26.40 -13.97 -3.19
C THR A 103 27.49 -12.91 -3.05
N GLY A 104 27.83 -12.63 -1.79
CA GLY A 104 29.14 -12.12 -1.44
C GLY A 104 30.14 -13.19 -1.85
N VAL A 105 30.36 -13.32 -3.15
CA VAL A 105 31.65 -13.74 -3.68
C VAL A 105 32.33 -12.42 -3.99
N VAL A 106 32.90 -11.84 -2.94
CA VAL A 106 34.20 -11.19 -3.12
C VAL A 106 35.18 -12.36 -3.28
N PRO A 107 35.79 -12.57 -4.46
CA PRO A 107 36.95 -13.42 -4.55
C PRO A 107 38.05 -12.79 -3.67
N ALA A 108 38.76 -13.65 -2.95
CA ALA A 108 39.93 -13.30 -2.16
C ALA A 108 40.91 -12.40 -2.94
N GLY A 109 41.44 -11.36 -2.29
CA GLY A 109 42.60 -10.64 -2.83
C GLY A 109 42.71 -9.17 -2.43
N ILE A 110 42.94 -8.88 -1.15
CA ILE A 110 43.71 -7.68 -0.78
C ILE A 110 44.86 -8.10 0.14
N CYS A 111 45.91 -8.65 -0.45
CA CYS A 111 47.24 -8.65 0.19
C CYS A 111 48.00 -7.43 -0.33
N LEU A 112 47.83 -6.29 0.33
CA LEU A 112 48.85 -5.24 0.34
C LEU A 112 49.75 -5.52 1.53
N GLN A 113 50.73 -6.41 1.37
CA GLN A 113 51.82 -6.47 2.33
C GLN A 113 52.91 -5.51 1.84
N ALA A 114 52.96 -4.36 2.49
CA ALA A 114 54.13 -3.51 2.52
C ALA A 114 55.27 -4.26 3.22
N LEU A 115 56.42 -4.34 2.56
CA LEU A 115 57.80 -4.24 3.09
C LEU A 115 58.79 -4.59 1.98
#